data_AF-Q9RX67-F1
#
_entry.id   AF-Q9RX67-F1
#
_cell.length_a   1.000
_cell.length_b   1.000
_cell.length_c   1.000
_cell.angle_alpha   90.00
_cell.angle_beta   90.00
_cell.angle_gamma   90.00
#
_symmetry.space_group_name_H-M   'P 1'
#
loop_
_entity.id
_entity.type
_entity.pdbx_description
1 polymer ?
#
loop_
_entity_poly.entity_id
_entity_poly.type
_entity_poly.pdbx_seq_one_letter_code
_entity_poly.pdbx_strand_id
1 'polypeptide(L)' 'MDTPRRPADPAPHATRVRRRLLGIPLTELAQAAQVTPELLAAIERGEASPENLHLYGRQTLSKLLDLDL' A
#
# COMPACT_ATOMS: atom_id res chain seq x y z
N MET A 1 -29.09 1.74 13.46
CA MET A 1 -28.25 0.61 13.01
C MET A 1 -27.31 1.17 11.96
N ASP A 2 -26.27 1.88 12.41
CA ASP A 2 -25.21 2.38 11.54
C ASP A 2 -24.42 1.19 11.02
N THR A 3 -24.45 0.99 9.72
CA THR A 3 -23.60 0.03 9.02
C THR A 3 -22.13 0.37 9.32
N PRO A 4 -21.27 -0.61 9.64
CA PRO A 4 -19.86 -0.34 9.83
C PRO A 4 -19.32 0.23 8.52
N ARG A 5 -18.84 1.48 8.58
CA ARG A 5 -18.11 2.13 7.50
C ARG A 5 -16.93 1.20 7.17
N ARG A 6 -16.99 0.52 6.03
CA ARG A 6 -15.87 -0.26 5.52
C ARG A 6 -14.65 0.68 5.58
N PRO A 7 -13.55 0.31 6.24
CA PRO A 7 -12.32 1.10 6.16
C PRO A 7 -12.09 1.37 4.67
N ALA A 8 -12.06 2.65 4.32
CA ALA A 8 -11.95 3.06 2.93
C ALA A 8 -10.63 2.49 2.41
N ASP A 9 -10.68 1.77 1.29
CA ASP A 9 -9.48 1.27 0.63
C ASP A 9 -8.46 2.43 0.59
N PRO A 10 -7.21 2.22 1.01
CA PRO A 10 -6.28 3.30 1.20
C PRO A 10 -6.04 3.84 -0.19
N ALA A 11 -6.45 5.09 -0.41
CA ALA A 11 -6.28 5.70 -1.71
C ALA A 11 -4.80 5.53 -2.13
N PRO A 12 -4.49 5.30 -3.41
CA PRO A 12 -3.13 5.26 -3.94
C PRO A 12 -2.17 6.31 -3.34
N HIS A 13 -2.71 7.51 -3.11
CA HIS A 13 -2.02 8.61 -2.48
C HIS A 13 -1.63 8.36 -1.00
N ALA A 14 -2.48 7.68 -0.24
CA ALA A 14 -2.24 7.32 1.16
C ALA A 14 -1.00 6.42 1.30
N THR A 15 -0.83 5.42 0.42
CA THR A 15 0.37 4.57 0.37
C THR A 15 1.65 5.39 0.25
N ARG A 16 1.68 6.31 -0.72
CA ARG A 16 2.83 7.20 -0.97
C ARG A 16 3.10 8.16 0.18
N VAL A 17 2.05 8.80 0.70
CA VAL A 17 2.15 9.75 1.81
C VAL A 17 2.70 9.05 3.04
N ARG A 18 2.11 7.91 3.40
CA ARG A 18 2.47 7.16 4.59
C ARG A 18 3.90 6.63 4.53
N ARG A 19 4.31 6.07 3.39
CA ARG A 19 5.69 5.65 3.15
C ARG A 19 6.68 6.80 3.37
N ARG A 20 6.39 7.98 2.81
CA ARG A 20 7.25 9.17 2.94
C ARG A 20 7.32 9.69 4.38
N LEU A 21 6.19 9.69 5.09
CA LEU A 21 6.13 10.09 6.50
C LEU A 21 6.96 9.16 7.40
N LEU A 22 6.98 7.87 7.08
CA LEU A 22 7.78 6.87 7.78
C LEU A 22 9.26 6.85 7.34
N GLY A 23 9.64 7.67 6.34
CA GLY A 23 11.01 7.72 5.83
C GLY A 23 11.43 6.48 5.03
N ILE A 24 10.49 5.64 4.60
CA ILE A 24 10.80 4.36 3.95
C ILE A 24 11.12 4.61 2.45
N PRO A 25 12.29 4.21 1.95
CA PRO A 25 12.61 4.24 0.53
C PRO A 25 11.65 3.36 -0.29
N LEU A 26 11.33 3.78 -1.52
CA LEU A 26 10.43 3.01 -2.40
C LEU A 26 10.95 1.59 -2.64
N THR A 27 12.25 1.45 -2.90
CA THR A 27 12.91 0.16 -3.18
C THR A 27 12.90 -0.76 -1.96
N GLU A 28 13.08 -0.20 -0.76
CA GLU A 28 13.04 -0.97 0.49
C GLU A 28 11.64 -1.49 0.78
N LEU A 29 10.60 -0.66 0.60
CA LEU A 29 9.22 -1.11 0.76
C LEU A 29 8.84 -2.16 -0.27
N ALA A 30 9.24 -1.96 -1.53
CA ALA A 30 8.99 -2.92 -2.61
C ALA A 30 9.64 -4.27 -2.31
N GLN A 31 10.90 -4.26 -1.86
CA GLN A 31 11.62 -5.46 -1.47
C GLN A 31 10.93 -6.18 -0.30
N ALA A 32 10.51 -5.46 0.74
CA ALA A 32 9.81 -6.04 1.89
C ALA A 32 8.51 -6.73 1.46
N ALA A 33 7.74 -6.08 0.58
CA ALA A 33 6.48 -6.60 0.04
C ALA A 33 6.67 -7.61 -1.10
N GLN A 34 7.91 -7.95 -1.49
CA GLN A 34 8.24 -8.84 -2.61
C GLN A 34 7.57 -8.42 -3.94
N VAL A 35 7.44 -7.12 -4.16
CA VAL A 35 6.96 -6.53 -5.42
C VAL A 35 8.09 -5.79 -6.11
N THR A 36 7.94 -5.51 -7.40
CA THR A 36 8.89 -4.65 -8.10
C THR A 36 8.71 -3.18 -7.68
N PRO A 37 9.78 -2.36 -7.63
CA PRO A 37 9.68 -0.93 -7.38
C PRO A 37 8.73 -0.21 -8.35
N GLU A 38 8.69 -0.66 -9.61
CA GLU A 38 7.82 -0.12 -10.66
C GLU A 38 6.35 -0.37 -10.35
N LEU A 39 6.00 -1.58 -9.89
CA LEU A 39 4.63 -1.93 -9.50
C LEU A 39 4.19 -1.14 -8.27
N LEU A 40 5.05 -1.03 -7.26
CA LEU A 40 4.76 -0.20 -6.08
C LEU A 40 4.58 1.27 -6.47
N ALA A 41 5.40 1.79 -7.39
CA ALA A 41 5.25 3.15 -7.90
C ALA A 41 3.95 3.35 -8.67
N ALA A 42 3.50 2.35 -9.45
CA ALA A 42 2.21 2.37 -10.13
C ALA A 42 1.04 2.39 -9.12
N ILE A 43 1.15 1.63 -8.03
CA ILE A 43 0.19 1.68 -6.91
C ILE A 43 0.17 3.06 -6.27
N GLU A 44 1.33 3.69 -6.04
CA GLU A 44 1.40 5.05 -5.48
C GLU A 44 0.83 6.14 -6.39
N ARG A 45 0.78 5.89 -7.69
CA ARG A 45 0.18 6.80 -8.70
C ARG A 45 -1.30 6.50 -8.96
N GLY A 46 -1.82 5.36 -8.49
CA GLY A 46 -3.18 4.91 -8.74
C GLY A 46 -3.39 4.28 -10.10
N GLU A 47 -2.30 3.89 -10.78
CA GLU A 47 -2.31 3.17 -12.05
C GLU A 47 -2.51 1.66 -11.83
N ALA A 48 -2.22 1.17 -10.62
CA ALA A 48 -2.45 -0.20 -10.19
C ALA A 48 -3.12 -0.21 -8.82
N SER A 49 -3.90 -1.25 -8.57
CA SER A 49 -4.61 -1.43 -7.30
C SER A 49 -3.88 -2.42 -6.39
N PRO A 50 -3.69 -2.11 -5.09
CA PRO A 50 -3.05 -3.02 -4.13
C PRO A 50 -3.84 -4.32 -3.90
N GLU A 51 -5.14 -4.33 -4.21
CA GLU A 51 -5.99 -5.54 -4.11
C GLU A 51 -5.60 -6.65 -5.10
N ASN A 52 -4.89 -6.28 -6.18
CA ASN A 52 -4.38 -7.23 -7.18
C ASN A 52 -3.00 -7.79 -6.82
N LEU A 53 -2.39 -7.34 -5.72
CA LEU A 53 -1.15 -7.93 -5.22
C LEU A 53 -1.40 -9.34 -4.69
N HIS A 54 -0.35 -10.16 -4.72
CA HIS A 54 -0.33 -11.41 -3.97
C HIS A 54 -0.52 -11.10 -2.47
N LEU A 55 -1.20 -12.01 -1.76
CA LEU A 55 -1.62 -11.82 -0.37
C LEU A 55 -0.49 -11.33 0.55
N TYR A 56 0.69 -11.91 0.41
CA TYR A 56 1.87 -11.54 1.20
C TYR A 56 2.27 -10.07 0.99
N GLY A 57 2.32 -9.62 -0.28
CA GLY A 57 2.69 -8.25 -0.61
C GLY A 57 1.70 -7.26 -0.03
N ARG A 58 0.40 -7.54 -0.18
CA ARG A 58 -0.66 -6.71 0.40
C ARG A 58 -0.56 -6.63 1.92
N GLN A 59 -0.46 -7.78 2.62
CA GLN A 59 -0.32 -7.81 4.08
C GLN A 59 0.92 -7.06 4.58
N THR A 60 2.03 -7.18 3.85
CA THR A 60 3.27 -6.49 4.20
C THR A 60 3.12 -4.98 4.07
N LEU A 61 2.54 -4.50 2.97
CA LEU A 61 2.25 -3.09 2.80
C LEU A 61 1.27 -2.59 3.88
N SER A 62 0.21 -3.33 4.19
CA SER A 62 -0.77 -2.95 5.22
C SER A 62 -0.10 -2.80 6.58
N LYS A 63 0.76 -3.76 6.95
CA LYS A 63 1.48 -3.77 8.22
C LYS A 63 2.53 -2.66 8.33
N LEU A 64 3.35 -2.48 7.29
CA LEU A 64 4.44 -1.49 7.32
C LEU A 64 3.93 -0.06 7.23
N LEU A 65 2.84 0.15 6.50
CA LEU A 65 2.25 1.47 6.34
C LEU A 65 1.16 1.75 7.37
N ASP A 66 0.69 0.75 8.12
CA ASP A 66 -0.45 0.93 9.04
C ASP A 66 -1.67 1.47 8.26
N LEU A 67 -1.97 0.77 7.16
CA LEU A 67 -3.08 1.04 6.22
C LEU A 67 -3.87 -0.25 6.02
N ASP A 68 -5.16 -0.12 5.72
CA ASP A 68 -6.02 -1.28 5.44
C ASP A 68 -6.18 -1.53 3.94
N LEU A 69 -5.17 -2.16 3.31
CA LEU A 69 -5.09 -2.45 1.86
C LEU A 69 -5.72 -3.78 1.44
#